data_AF-A0A9E2XAH6-F1
#
_entry.id   AF-A0A9E2XAH6-F1
#
_cell.length_a   1.000
_cell.length_b   1.000
_cell.length_c   1.000
_cell.angle_alpha   90.00
_cell.angle_beta   90.00
_cell.angle_gamma   90.00
#
_symmetry.space_group_name_H-M   'P 1'
#
loop_
_entity.id
_entity.type
_entity.pdbx_description
1 polymer ?
#
loop_
_entity_poly.entity_id
_entity_poly.type
_entity_poly.pdbx_seq_one_letter_code
_entity_poly.pdbx_strand_id
1 'polypeptide(L)'
;MSRGLVVPISVEALCVGRATPTLPGFLGPTADFSSLPIWDDRVGLWRGKPFIADSVVNFPNPSPEHGVHLHWALPDALTRGETGEDGRMKFPAVPNRWLVARLRRPRDTDARPSARAWVVESDYLGMEVGEGSISIPAGSAEAKQFFRFLGRATELEQWRETGAPTQGFRGLYGTPLTAVGYGEPTFAAYYPNCRNVFGFHDSVDDLADFDPARDTLSYLVVGWFSELAL
;
A
#
# COMPACT_ATOMS: atom_id res chain seq x y z
N MET A 1 -22.38 19.87 -13.69
CA MET A 1 -21.55 19.82 -12.46
C MET A 1 -21.67 18.42 -11.90
N SER A 2 -20.61 17.62 -11.94
CA SER A 2 -20.60 16.33 -11.24
C SER A 2 -20.70 16.61 -9.74
N ARG A 3 -21.67 16.00 -9.07
CA ARG A 3 -21.77 16.05 -7.60
C ARG A 3 -20.68 15.15 -7.05
N GLY A 4 -19.58 15.72 -6.56
CA GLY A 4 -18.59 14.98 -5.79
C GLY A 4 -19.09 14.77 -4.36
N LEU A 5 -18.94 13.56 -3.83
CA LEU A 5 -19.11 13.26 -2.41
C LEU A 5 -17.73 13.26 -1.75
N VAL A 6 -17.55 14.07 -0.72
CA VAL A 6 -16.34 14.05 0.11
C VAL A 6 -16.68 13.31 1.40
N VAL A 7 -15.92 12.27 1.70
CA VAL A 7 -16.08 11.47 2.91
C VAL A 7 -14.81 11.60 3.76
N PRO A 8 -14.90 12.07 5.01
CA PRO A 8 -13.75 12.11 5.89
C PRO A 8 -13.30 10.68 6.26
N ILE A 9 -11.99 10.51 6.42
CA ILE A 9 -11.36 9.24 6.83
C ILE A 9 -10.43 9.49 8.01
N SER A 10 -10.22 8.47 8.85
CA SER A 10 -9.18 8.53 9.89
C SER A 10 -7.84 8.17 9.30
N VAL A 11 -6.81 8.92 9.66
CA VAL A 11 -5.41 8.66 9.32
C VAL A 11 -4.64 8.57 10.61
N GLU A 12 -4.06 7.41 10.87
CA GLU A 12 -3.19 7.14 12.01
C GLU A 12 -1.72 7.24 11.58
N ALA A 13 -0.86 7.68 12.50
CA ALA A 13 0.57 7.83 12.25
C ALA A 13 1.39 7.18 13.38
N LEU A 14 2.24 6.23 13.01
CA LEU A 14 3.24 5.63 13.88
C LEU A 14 4.62 6.24 13.60
N CYS A 15 5.17 6.97 14.56
CA CYS A 15 6.50 7.57 14.47
C CYS A 15 7.56 6.61 15.03
N VAL A 16 8.51 6.20 14.19
CA VAL A 16 9.59 5.29 14.55
C VAL A 16 10.92 6.05 14.50
N GLY A 17 11.42 6.43 15.68
CA GLY A 17 12.67 7.17 15.82
C GLY A 17 13.89 6.25 16.00
N ARG A 18 15.09 6.79 15.78
CA ARG A 18 16.39 6.07 15.94
C ARG A 18 16.63 5.51 17.35
N ALA A 19 16.03 6.12 18.37
CA ALA A 19 16.10 5.68 19.75
C ALA A 19 15.06 4.58 20.10
N THR A 20 14.35 4.05 19.10
CA THR A 20 13.42 2.92 19.23
C THR A 20 14.12 1.68 18.66
N PRO A 21 15.14 1.12 19.34
CA PRO A 21 16.09 0.19 18.71
C PRO A 21 15.49 -1.12 18.26
N THR A 22 14.32 -1.49 18.78
CA THR A 22 13.42 -2.54 18.27
C THR A 22 12.09 -2.28 18.97
N LEU A 23 10.98 -2.19 18.22
CA LEU A 23 9.65 -2.33 18.84
C LEU A 23 9.40 -3.84 18.93
N PRO A 24 9.57 -4.50 20.10
CA PRO A 24 9.19 -5.89 20.23
C PRO A 24 7.70 -6.02 19.90
N GLY A 25 7.37 -6.81 18.87
CA GLY A 25 5.99 -7.12 18.51
C GLY A 25 5.46 -6.41 17.26
N PHE A 26 6.30 -5.76 16.45
CA PHE A 26 5.86 -5.35 15.11
C PHE A 26 5.86 -6.55 14.17
N LEU A 27 4.69 -7.16 14.01
CA LEU A 27 4.48 -8.23 13.06
C LEU A 27 4.39 -7.66 11.64
N GLY A 28 5.02 -8.32 10.69
CA GLY A 28 4.95 -8.00 9.28
C GLY A 28 3.67 -8.56 8.63
N PRO A 29 3.63 -8.63 7.29
CA PRO A 29 2.48 -9.15 6.56
C PRO A 29 2.14 -10.57 7.01
N THR A 30 0.85 -10.94 6.97
CA THR A 30 0.40 -12.29 7.35
C THR A 30 0.75 -13.36 6.31
N ALA A 31 1.08 -12.92 5.10
CA ALA A 31 1.54 -13.78 4.01
C ALA A 31 2.65 -13.08 3.21
N ASP A 32 3.64 -13.85 2.78
CA ASP A 32 4.67 -13.44 1.83
C ASP A 32 4.68 -14.37 0.60
N PHE A 33 4.00 -13.94 -0.45
CA PHE A 33 3.91 -14.65 -1.71
C PHE A 33 5.20 -14.57 -2.53
N SER A 34 6.17 -13.70 -2.19
CA SER A 34 7.45 -13.64 -2.89
C SER A 34 8.31 -14.90 -2.68
N SER A 35 7.95 -15.69 -1.66
CA SER A 35 8.53 -17.01 -1.41
C SER A 35 8.03 -18.10 -2.38
N LEU A 36 6.95 -17.85 -3.14
CA LEU A 36 6.41 -18.84 -4.10
C LEU A 36 7.34 -19.07 -5.30
N PRO A 37 7.09 -20.13 -6.10
CA PRO A 37 7.96 -20.44 -7.22
C PRO A 37 8.06 -19.31 -8.24
N ILE A 38 9.29 -19.07 -8.71
CA ILE A 38 9.60 -18.18 -9.83
C ILE A 38 10.57 -18.90 -10.76
N TRP A 39 10.30 -18.85 -12.06
CA TRP A 39 11.16 -19.44 -13.07
C TRP A 39 12.39 -18.56 -13.29
N ASP A 40 13.58 -19.14 -13.18
CA ASP A 40 14.83 -18.45 -13.48
C ASP A 40 15.34 -18.89 -14.86
N ASP A 41 15.16 -18.02 -15.86
CA ASP A 41 15.60 -18.26 -17.24
C ASP A 41 17.13 -18.40 -17.37
N ARG A 42 17.93 -17.93 -16.40
CA ARG A 42 19.40 -18.05 -16.44
C ARG A 42 19.88 -19.47 -16.17
N VAL A 43 19.13 -20.21 -15.36
CA VAL A 43 19.46 -21.59 -14.96
C VAL A 43 18.44 -22.63 -15.43
N GLY A 44 17.32 -22.20 -16.02
CA GLY A 44 16.31 -23.09 -16.60
C GLY A 44 15.56 -23.94 -15.56
N LEU A 45 15.34 -23.40 -14.36
CA LEU A 45 14.66 -24.10 -13.27
C LEU A 45 13.79 -23.16 -12.42
N TRP A 46 12.81 -23.75 -11.73
CA TRP A 46 12.01 -23.06 -10.71
C TRP A 46 12.83 -22.84 -9.43
N ARG A 47 12.87 -21.60 -8.95
CA ARG A 47 13.39 -21.20 -7.63
C ARG A 47 12.25 -20.87 -6.68
N GLY A 48 12.55 -20.74 -5.39
CA GLY A 48 11.56 -20.44 -4.34
C GLY A 48 11.11 -21.68 -3.59
N LYS A 49 10.06 -21.53 -2.78
CA LYS A 49 9.47 -22.61 -1.97
C LYS A 49 8.27 -23.23 -2.71
N PRO A 50 7.88 -24.47 -2.40
CA PRO A 50 6.71 -25.12 -3.02
C PRO A 50 5.42 -24.33 -2.83
N PHE A 51 4.43 -24.53 -3.72
CA PHE A 51 3.11 -23.89 -3.62
C PHE A 51 2.26 -24.56 -2.54
N ILE A 52 2.57 -24.29 -1.27
CA ILE A 52 1.84 -24.76 -0.08
C ILE A 52 1.68 -23.60 0.90
N ALA A 53 0.65 -23.66 1.76
CA ALA A 53 0.35 -22.59 2.71
C ALA A 53 1.54 -22.24 3.61
N ASP A 54 2.27 -23.24 4.10
CA ASP A 54 3.44 -23.07 4.98
C ASP A 54 4.61 -22.31 4.31
N SER A 55 4.64 -22.26 2.97
CA SER A 55 5.64 -21.48 2.24
C SER A 55 5.39 -19.98 2.31
N VAL A 56 4.12 -19.57 2.44
CA VAL A 56 3.68 -18.17 2.33
C VAL A 56 3.13 -17.61 3.63
N VAL A 57 2.50 -18.41 4.49
CA VAL A 57 2.04 -17.98 5.80
C VAL A 57 3.26 -17.75 6.67
N ASN A 58 3.66 -16.49 6.73
CA ASN A 58 4.85 -16.03 7.42
C ASN A 58 4.41 -14.88 8.30
N PHE A 59 4.74 -14.91 9.58
CA PHE A 59 4.59 -13.77 10.48
C PHE A 59 5.99 -13.25 10.80
N PRO A 60 6.66 -12.61 9.83
CA PRO A 60 7.97 -12.05 10.12
C PRO A 60 7.80 -11.01 11.24
N ASN A 61 8.80 -10.84 12.07
CA ASN A 61 8.83 -9.81 13.10
C ASN A 61 9.91 -8.78 12.74
N PRO A 62 9.77 -8.07 11.60
CA PRO A 62 10.77 -7.09 11.20
C PRO A 62 10.77 -5.92 12.18
N SER A 63 11.93 -5.30 12.37
CA SER A 63 11.93 -3.96 12.96
C SER A 63 11.32 -3.00 11.95
N PRO A 64 10.33 -2.16 12.34
CA PRO A 64 9.77 -1.18 11.43
C PRO A 64 10.86 -0.18 11.03
N GLU A 65 10.79 0.30 9.79
CA GLU A 65 11.76 1.28 9.29
C GLU A 65 11.68 2.59 10.07
N HIS A 66 12.80 3.31 10.11
CA HIS A 66 12.81 4.67 10.65
C HIS A 66 11.87 5.57 9.83
N GLY A 67 11.13 6.44 10.53
CA GLY A 67 10.31 7.48 9.91
C GLY A 67 8.87 7.48 10.41
N VAL A 68 7.93 7.90 9.56
CA VAL A 68 6.51 8.00 9.87
C VAL A 68 5.72 7.02 9.01
N HIS A 69 5.08 6.05 9.65
CA HIS A 69 4.18 5.10 8.99
C HIS A 69 2.75 5.58 9.13
N LEU A 70 2.11 5.88 8.00
CA LEU A 70 0.71 6.26 7.91
C LEU A 70 -0.14 5.03 7.58
N HIS A 71 -1.29 4.92 8.21
CA HIS A 71 -2.34 3.95 7.87
C HIS A 71 -3.68 4.67 7.95
N TRP A 72 -4.53 4.51 6.93
CA TRP A 72 -5.82 5.18 6.92
C TRP A 72 -6.97 4.20 6.74
N ALA A 73 -8.06 4.49 7.44
CA ALA A 73 -9.28 3.72 7.35
C ALA A 73 -10.03 4.04 6.05
N LEU A 74 -10.60 3.03 5.42
CA LEU A 74 -11.57 3.21 4.35
C LEU A 74 -12.92 3.63 4.94
N PRO A 75 -13.75 4.41 4.21
CA PRO A 75 -15.13 4.65 4.61
C PRO A 75 -15.88 3.34 4.86
N ASP A 76 -16.67 3.27 5.94
CA ASP A 76 -17.41 2.06 6.35
C ASP A 76 -18.28 1.48 5.23
N ALA A 77 -18.86 2.33 4.38
CA ALA A 77 -19.66 1.87 3.25
C ALA A 77 -18.85 1.04 2.25
N LEU A 78 -17.53 1.26 2.18
CA LEU A 78 -16.62 0.55 1.28
C LEU A 78 -16.01 -0.73 1.89
N THR A 79 -16.29 -1.00 3.16
CA THR A 79 -15.80 -2.19 3.87
C THR A 79 -16.92 -3.22 4.13
N ARG A 80 -18.14 -2.95 3.64
CA ARG A 80 -19.29 -3.86 3.76
C ARG A 80 -19.39 -4.77 2.55
N GLY A 81 -19.25 -6.07 2.79
CA GLY A 81 -19.53 -7.10 1.79
C GLY A 81 -21.04 -7.38 1.71
N GLU A 82 -21.55 -7.51 0.49
CA GLU A 82 -22.92 -7.93 0.22
C GLU A 82 -22.94 -9.29 -0.46
N THR A 83 -23.84 -10.17 -0.06
CA THR A 83 -24.04 -11.46 -0.73
C THR A 83 -24.89 -11.24 -1.97
N GLY A 84 -24.32 -11.50 -3.14
CA GLY A 84 -25.05 -11.45 -4.40
C GLY A 84 -26.03 -12.61 -4.57
N GLU A 85 -26.89 -12.52 -5.60
CA GLU A 85 -27.83 -13.60 -5.97
C GLU A 85 -27.13 -14.92 -6.31
N ASP A 86 -25.86 -14.86 -6.71
CA ASP A 86 -24.97 -16.01 -6.95
C ASP A 86 -24.41 -16.64 -5.67
N GLY A 87 -24.81 -16.15 -4.49
CA GLY A 87 -24.33 -16.59 -3.18
C GLY A 87 -22.91 -16.14 -2.85
N ARG A 88 -22.26 -15.34 -3.73
CA ARG A 88 -20.89 -14.87 -3.51
C ARG A 88 -20.90 -13.54 -2.76
N MET A 89 -19.99 -13.40 -1.80
CA MET A 89 -19.75 -12.14 -1.12
C MET A 89 -18.98 -11.20 -2.06
N LYS A 90 -19.52 -9.98 -2.26
CA LYS A 90 -18.93 -8.94 -3.11
C LYS A 90 -18.68 -7.71 -2.25
N PHE A 91 -17.45 -7.20 -2.30
CA PHE A 91 -17.10 -5.94 -1.68
C PHE A 91 -17.09 -4.83 -2.73
N PRO A 92 -17.50 -3.60 -2.37
CA PRO A 92 -17.43 -2.47 -3.27
C PRO A 92 -15.97 -2.11 -3.59
N ALA A 93 -15.78 -1.47 -4.74
CA ALA A 93 -14.49 -0.91 -5.12
C ALA A 93 -14.06 0.18 -4.12
N VAL A 94 -12.76 0.28 -3.90
CA VAL A 94 -12.14 1.32 -3.05
C VAL A 94 -11.39 2.35 -3.90
N PRO A 95 -11.09 3.56 -3.38
CA PRO A 95 -10.22 4.49 -4.07
C PRO A 95 -8.85 3.85 -4.36
N ASN A 96 -8.36 4.06 -5.58
CA ASN A 96 -7.11 3.46 -6.07
C ASN A 96 -5.98 4.47 -6.30
N ARG A 97 -6.25 5.75 -6.06
CA ARG A 97 -5.24 6.81 -6.03
C ARG A 97 -5.33 7.56 -4.72
N TRP A 98 -4.18 7.80 -4.10
CA TRP A 98 -4.11 8.55 -2.85
C TRP A 98 -3.00 9.59 -2.91
N LEU A 99 -3.35 10.86 -2.75
CA LEU A 99 -2.38 11.92 -2.50
C LEU A 99 -2.02 11.88 -1.03
N VAL A 100 -0.74 11.70 -0.72
CA VAL A 100 -0.17 11.87 0.61
C VAL A 100 0.71 13.11 0.58
N ALA A 101 0.40 14.11 1.40
CA ALA A 101 1.20 15.32 1.50
C ALA A 101 1.70 15.51 2.93
N ARG A 102 3.02 15.56 3.10
CA ARG A 102 3.68 16.00 4.32
C ARG A 102 3.82 17.52 4.29
N LEU A 103 3.33 18.17 5.33
CA LEU A 103 3.50 19.58 5.62
C LEU A 103 4.44 19.74 6.81
N ARG A 104 5.53 20.50 6.65
CA ARG A 104 6.42 20.89 7.76
C ARG A 104 6.18 22.35 8.09
N ARG A 105 6.00 22.65 9.37
CA ARG A 105 5.82 24.02 9.86
C ARG A 105 6.65 24.27 11.14
N PRO A 106 7.40 25.38 11.21
CA PRO A 106 7.96 25.84 12.49
C PRO A 106 6.83 26.26 13.45
N ARG A 107 6.93 25.88 14.72
CA ARG A 107 5.91 26.13 15.76
C ARG A 107 5.74 27.60 16.11
N ASP A 108 6.83 28.37 16.08
CA ASP A 108 6.86 29.76 16.58
C ASP A 108 6.75 30.80 15.47
N THR A 109 6.33 30.41 14.25
CA THR A 109 6.28 31.32 13.11
C THR A 109 5.03 31.15 12.26
N ASP A 110 4.56 32.26 11.68
CA ASP A 110 3.53 32.26 10.64
C ASP A 110 4.09 31.96 9.24
N ALA A 111 5.30 31.43 9.14
CA ALA A 111 5.89 31.05 7.87
C ALA A 111 5.00 30.04 7.14
N ARG A 112 4.93 30.16 5.82
CA ARG A 112 4.21 29.21 4.98
C ARG A 112 4.83 27.82 5.15
N PRO A 113 4.04 26.77 5.40
CA PRO A 113 4.59 25.42 5.54
C PRO A 113 5.24 24.97 4.23
N SER A 114 6.36 24.26 4.35
CA SER A 114 6.92 23.52 3.22
C SER A 114 6.15 22.22 3.03
N ALA A 115 6.05 21.76 1.79
CA ALA A 115 5.29 20.56 1.43
C ALA A 115 6.14 19.61 0.59
N ARG A 116 6.02 18.31 0.87
CA ARG A 116 6.46 17.22 -0.01
C ARG A 116 5.27 16.27 -0.16
N ALA A 117 5.06 15.77 -1.36
CA ALA A 117 3.87 14.98 -1.66
C ALA A 117 4.17 13.80 -2.56
N TRP A 118 3.35 12.77 -2.44
CA TRP A 118 3.41 11.53 -3.19
C TRP A 118 2.01 11.13 -3.65
N VAL A 119 1.95 10.40 -4.75
CA VAL A 119 0.76 9.66 -5.16
C VAL A 119 1.02 8.19 -4.92
N VAL A 120 0.12 7.57 -4.16
CA VAL A 120 0.04 6.11 -3.99
C VAL A 120 -0.95 5.56 -5.01
N GLU A 121 -0.49 4.62 -5.81
CA GLU A 121 -1.30 3.85 -6.76
C GLU A 121 -1.56 2.47 -6.15
N SER A 122 -2.67 2.36 -5.42
CA SER A 122 -2.92 1.20 -4.55
C SER A 122 -3.26 -0.07 -5.33
N ASP A 123 -3.62 0.05 -6.62
CA ASP A 123 -3.92 -1.05 -7.53
C ASP A 123 -2.82 -1.32 -8.56
N TYR A 124 -1.67 -0.64 -8.46
CA TYR A 124 -0.51 -0.91 -9.31
C TYR A 124 0.04 -2.32 -9.06
N LEU A 125 0.39 -3.03 -10.14
CA LEU A 125 1.05 -4.33 -10.08
C LEU A 125 2.44 -4.28 -10.73
N GLY A 126 3.47 -4.57 -9.94
CA GLY A 126 4.84 -4.76 -10.39
C GLY A 126 5.23 -6.24 -10.51
N MET A 127 6.15 -6.51 -11.43
CA MET A 127 6.85 -7.81 -11.50
C MET A 127 7.96 -7.92 -10.45
N GLU A 128 8.59 -6.77 -10.15
CA GLU A 128 9.70 -6.63 -9.22
C GLU A 128 9.25 -5.93 -7.94
N VAL A 129 10.00 -6.16 -6.86
CA VAL A 129 9.73 -5.55 -5.57
C VAL A 129 9.95 -4.04 -5.66
N GLY A 130 8.90 -3.28 -5.40
CA GLY A 130 8.98 -1.84 -5.17
C GLY A 130 9.17 -1.54 -3.69
N GLU A 131 9.71 -0.36 -3.38
CA GLU A 131 9.79 0.13 -2.00
C GLU A 131 8.41 0.10 -1.35
N GLY A 132 8.31 -0.56 -0.18
CA GLY A 132 7.07 -0.69 0.59
C GLY A 132 5.94 -1.48 -0.10
N SER A 133 6.15 -2.05 -1.28
CA SER A 133 5.16 -2.90 -1.94
C SER A 133 4.95 -4.22 -1.19
N ILE A 134 3.73 -4.75 -1.27
CA ILE A 134 3.38 -6.05 -0.69
C ILE A 134 3.30 -7.11 -1.78
N SER A 135 3.61 -8.37 -1.46
CA SER A 135 3.42 -9.47 -2.40
C SER A 135 1.98 -9.98 -2.34
N ILE A 136 1.40 -10.31 -3.49
CA ILE A 136 0.06 -10.91 -3.61
C ILE A 136 0.13 -12.13 -4.53
N PRO A 137 -0.76 -13.12 -4.38
CA PRO A 137 -0.77 -14.27 -5.28
C PRO A 137 -1.14 -13.82 -6.69
N ALA A 138 -0.57 -14.47 -7.70
CA ALA A 138 -0.85 -14.14 -9.09
C ALA A 138 -0.55 -15.33 -10.01
N GLY A 139 -1.06 -15.26 -11.24
CA GLY A 139 -0.57 -16.05 -12.36
C GLY A 139 -0.75 -17.57 -12.24
N SER A 140 -0.04 -18.25 -13.13
CA SER A 140 -0.03 -19.69 -13.32
C SER A 140 1.38 -20.14 -13.74
N ALA A 141 1.61 -21.43 -13.97
CA ALA A 141 2.91 -21.93 -14.41
C ALA A 141 3.38 -21.26 -15.72
N GLU A 142 2.46 -20.93 -16.61
CA GLU A 142 2.71 -20.23 -17.88
C GLU A 142 3.24 -18.80 -17.65
N ALA A 143 2.82 -18.15 -16.57
CA ALA A 143 3.25 -16.81 -16.21
C ALA A 143 4.67 -16.78 -15.60
N LYS A 144 5.31 -17.95 -15.39
CA LYS A 144 6.66 -18.10 -14.82
C LYS A 144 6.88 -17.47 -13.43
N GLN A 145 5.82 -16.95 -12.80
CA GLN A 145 5.86 -16.30 -11.49
C GLN A 145 4.45 -16.33 -10.88
N PHE A 146 4.35 -16.89 -9.67
CA PHE A 146 3.07 -17.09 -8.97
C PHE A 146 2.66 -15.94 -8.02
N PHE A 147 3.26 -14.77 -8.19
CA PHE A 147 2.99 -13.60 -7.37
C PHE A 147 3.25 -12.29 -8.14
N ARG A 148 2.74 -11.18 -7.62
CA ARG A 148 3.05 -9.81 -8.06
C ARG A 148 3.26 -8.93 -6.83
N PHE A 149 3.85 -7.76 -7.05
CA PHE A 149 3.98 -6.73 -6.03
C PHE A 149 2.88 -5.69 -6.21
N LEU A 150 2.02 -5.54 -5.20
CA LEU A 150 0.89 -4.62 -5.20
C LEU A 150 1.28 -3.31 -4.49
N GLY A 151 0.82 -2.21 -5.09
CA GLY A 151 0.99 -0.88 -4.53
C GLY A 151 2.34 -0.26 -4.88
N ARG A 152 2.33 1.04 -5.17
CA ARG A 152 3.53 1.86 -5.27
C ARG A 152 3.24 3.27 -4.79
N ALA A 153 4.29 3.97 -4.34
CA ALA A 153 4.25 5.40 -4.09
C ALA A 153 5.26 6.11 -5.00
N THR A 154 4.89 7.25 -5.56
CA THR A 154 5.76 8.06 -6.43
C THR A 154 5.65 9.52 -6.01
N GLU A 155 6.77 10.24 -5.97
CA GLU A 155 6.74 11.68 -5.69
C GLU A 155 5.84 12.42 -6.68
N LEU A 156 5.06 13.37 -6.17
CA LEU A 156 4.04 14.07 -6.94
C LEU A 156 4.60 14.74 -8.20
N GLU A 157 5.81 15.29 -8.14
CA GLU A 157 6.45 15.97 -9.27
C GLU A 157 6.81 15.00 -10.41
N GLN A 158 7.17 13.77 -10.05
CA GLN A 158 7.55 12.69 -10.96
C GLN A 158 6.35 11.87 -11.41
N TRP A 159 5.27 11.90 -10.63
CA TRP A 159 4.11 11.07 -10.87
C TRP A 159 3.40 11.44 -12.18
N ARG A 160 3.07 10.41 -12.95
CA ARG A 160 2.24 10.50 -14.15
C ARG A 160 1.27 9.33 -14.11
N GLU A 161 -0.02 9.62 -14.31
CA GLU A 161 -1.03 8.60 -14.51
C GLU A 161 -0.70 7.82 -15.78
N THR A 162 -0.32 6.54 -15.65
CA THR A 162 0.25 5.71 -16.73
C THR A 162 -0.15 4.24 -16.59
N GLY A 163 -0.24 3.53 -17.72
CA GLY A 163 -0.50 2.08 -17.81
C GLY A 163 -1.99 1.78 -17.94
N ALA A 164 -2.40 0.71 -18.64
CA ALA A 164 -3.79 0.44 -19.05
C ALA A 164 -4.66 -0.28 -17.99
N PRO A 165 -6.01 -0.29 -18.06
CA PRO A 165 -6.91 -0.90 -17.03
C PRO A 165 -6.66 -2.38 -16.80
N THR A 166 -6.08 -3.02 -17.81
CA THR A 166 -5.71 -4.43 -17.81
C THR A 166 -4.35 -4.72 -17.17
N GLN A 167 -3.57 -3.70 -16.80
CA GLN A 167 -2.22 -3.84 -16.23
C GLN A 167 -2.18 -3.76 -14.70
N GLY A 168 -3.25 -3.30 -14.05
CA GLY A 168 -3.37 -3.23 -12.59
C GLY A 168 -4.11 -4.40 -11.96
N PHE A 169 -4.49 -4.26 -10.69
CA PHE A 169 -5.20 -5.27 -9.89
C PHE A 169 -6.43 -5.85 -10.61
N ARG A 170 -7.22 -4.97 -11.25
CA ARG A 170 -8.42 -5.39 -12.02
C ARG A 170 -8.07 -6.30 -13.18
N GLY A 171 -6.96 -6.06 -13.88
CA GLY A 171 -6.51 -6.91 -14.97
C GLY A 171 -6.15 -8.32 -14.51
N LEU A 172 -5.55 -8.45 -13.32
CA LEU A 172 -5.17 -9.74 -12.75
C LEU A 172 -6.34 -10.52 -12.16
N TYR A 173 -7.22 -9.86 -11.39
CA TYR A 173 -8.30 -10.52 -10.63
C TYR A 173 -9.67 -10.48 -11.32
N GLY A 174 -9.82 -9.69 -12.38
CA GLY A 174 -11.11 -9.45 -13.04
C GLY A 174 -12.08 -8.56 -12.25
N THR A 175 -11.67 -8.07 -11.07
CA THR A 175 -12.45 -7.20 -10.19
C THR A 175 -11.60 -6.02 -9.71
N PRO A 176 -12.19 -4.84 -9.44
CA PRO A 176 -11.44 -3.75 -8.82
C PRO A 176 -10.87 -4.16 -7.46
N LEU A 177 -9.87 -3.40 -6.98
CA LEU A 177 -9.38 -3.52 -5.62
C LEU A 177 -10.51 -3.21 -4.62
N THR A 178 -10.58 -3.99 -3.55
CA THR A 178 -11.58 -3.86 -2.48
C THR A 178 -10.92 -3.85 -1.11
N ALA A 179 -11.70 -3.67 -0.05
CA ALA A 179 -11.21 -3.70 1.34
C ALA A 179 -10.54 -5.04 1.73
N VAL A 180 -10.82 -6.14 1.02
CA VAL A 180 -10.27 -7.47 1.28
C VAL A 180 -9.09 -7.84 0.37
N GLY A 181 -8.60 -6.93 -0.46
CA GLY A 181 -7.43 -7.16 -1.32
C GLY A 181 -7.54 -8.44 -2.15
N TYR A 182 -6.58 -9.34 -2.01
CA TYR A 182 -6.53 -10.66 -2.68
C TYR A 182 -7.43 -11.73 -2.05
N GLY A 183 -8.32 -11.35 -1.12
CA GLY A 183 -9.22 -12.26 -0.40
C GLY A 183 -8.91 -12.40 1.09
N GLU A 184 -8.08 -11.53 1.66
CA GLU A 184 -7.73 -11.49 3.08
C GLU A 184 -8.68 -10.53 3.84
N PRO A 185 -9.53 -11.01 4.76
CA PRO A 185 -10.50 -10.15 5.45
C PRO A 185 -9.89 -9.00 6.25
N THR A 186 -8.67 -9.15 6.76
CA THR A 186 -7.98 -8.10 7.53
C THR A 186 -7.15 -7.16 6.65
N PHE A 187 -7.15 -7.34 5.33
CA PHE A 187 -6.25 -6.65 4.39
C PHE A 187 -6.19 -5.14 4.60
N ALA A 188 -7.34 -4.44 4.57
CA ALA A 188 -7.36 -2.99 4.77
C ALA A 188 -7.14 -2.54 6.22
N ALA A 189 -7.35 -3.42 7.19
CA ALA A 189 -7.27 -3.11 8.61
C ALA A 189 -5.88 -3.37 9.22
N TYR A 190 -4.99 -4.07 8.51
CA TYR A 190 -3.69 -4.46 9.02
C TYR A 190 -2.58 -3.86 8.15
N TYR A 191 -1.97 -2.79 8.64
CA TYR A 191 -0.97 -1.98 7.92
C TYR A 191 0.09 -2.79 7.13
N PRO A 192 0.72 -3.85 7.69
CA PRO A 192 1.70 -4.65 6.95
C PRO A 192 1.14 -5.34 5.71
N ASN A 193 -0.16 -5.68 5.69
CA ASN A 193 -0.82 -6.29 4.53
C ASN A 193 -1.18 -5.28 3.44
N CYS A 194 -1.10 -3.98 3.70
CA CYS A 194 -1.56 -2.96 2.75
C CYS A 194 -0.63 -1.74 2.68
N ARG A 195 0.67 -1.92 2.93
CA ARG A 195 1.67 -0.86 2.73
C ARG A 195 1.71 -0.45 1.25
N ASN A 196 1.70 0.86 0.99
CA ASN A 196 1.51 1.46 -0.34
C ASN A 196 0.20 1.04 -1.04
N VAL A 197 -0.81 0.63 -0.26
CA VAL A 197 -2.18 0.41 -0.72
C VAL A 197 -3.14 1.29 0.09
N PHE A 198 -3.22 1.06 1.40
CA PHE A 198 -3.96 1.91 2.36
C PHE A 198 -3.05 2.42 3.48
N GLY A 199 -1.74 2.35 3.28
CA GLY A 199 -0.73 2.92 4.14
C GLY A 199 0.42 3.49 3.33
N PHE A 200 1.27 4.25 3.99
CA PHE A 200 2.43 4.90 3.38
C PHE A 200 3.54 5.02 4.42
N HIS A 201 4.79 4.93 3.97
CA HIS A 201 5.95 5.17 4.84
C HIS A 201 6.72 6.38 4.32
N ASP A 202 6.87 7.37 5.18
CA ASP A 202 7.75 8.52 4.96
C ASP A 202 9.04 8.30 5.75
N SER A 203 10.16 8.07 5.07
CA SER A 203 11.45 7.83 5.74
C SER A 203 11.97 9.06 6.49
N VAL A 204 11.46 10.26 6.15
CA VAL A 204 11.90 11.58 6.62
C VAL A 204 13.41 11.82 6.53
N ASP A 205 14.13 11.05 5.71
CA ASP A 205 15.59 11.17 5.56
C ASP A 205 15.99 12.52 4.95
N ASP A 206 15.09 13.15 4.22
CA ASP A 206 15.29 14.49 3.66
C ASP A 206 15.18 15.62 4.69
N LEU A 207 14.74 15.31 5.92
CA LEU A 207 14.56 16.27 7.02
C LEU A 207 15.70 16.19 8.05
N ALA A 208 16.94 16.32 7.61
CA ALA A 208 18.12 16.23 8.48
C ALA A 208 18.16 17.30 9.60
N ASP A 209 17.47 18.42 9.42
CA ASP A 209 17.40 19.56 10.33
C ASP A 209 16.09 19.62 11.15
N PHE A 210 15.26 18.57 11.09
CA PHE A 210 14.00 18.54 11.84
C PHE A 210 14.23 18.48 13.34
N ASP A 211 13.59 19.40 14.06
CA ASP A 211 13.56 19.42 15.52
C ASP A 211 12.10 19.34 16.00
N PRO A 212 11.65 18.23 16.63
CA PRO A 212 10.26 18.09 17.08
C PRO A 212 9.85 19.13 18.14
N ALA A 213 10.82 19.77 18.83
CA ALA A 213 10.54 20.86 19.77
C ALA A 213 10.23 22.19 19.05
N ARG A 214 10.69 22.35 17.82
CA ARG A 214 10.57 23.61 17.04
C ARG A 214 9.72 23.47 15.79
N ASP A 215 9.53 22.25 15.31
CA ASP A 215 8.80 21.91 14.09
C ASP A 215 7.58 21.03 14.41
N THR A 216 6.61 21.08 13.50
CA THR A 216 5.48 20.14 13.46
C THR A 216 5.40 19.55 12.06
N LEU A 217 5.22 18.23 12.00
CA LEU A 217 4.81 17.54 10.78
C LEU A 217 3.31 17.31 10.82
N SER A 218 2.66 17.55 9.70
CA SER A 218 1.24 17.24 9.49
C SER A 218 1.10 16.51 8.17
N TYR A 219 0.19 15.55 8.13
CA TYR A 219 -0.07 14.75 6.94
C TYR A 219 -1.50 14.94 6.48
N LEU A 220 -1.67 15.12 5.18
CA LEU A 220 -2.96 15.12 4.49
C LEU A 220 -3.01 13.91 3.56
N VAL A 221 -4.06 13.10 3.69
CA VAL A 221 -4.33 11.98 2.79
C VAL A 221 -5.66 12.25 2.08
N VAL A 222 -5.66 12.19 0.75
CA VAL A 222 -6.85 12.37 -0.08
C VAL A 222 -6.93 11.24 -1.10
N GLY A 223 -8.00 10.45 -1.04
CA GLY A 223 -8.26 9.36 -1.99
C GLY A 223 -9.23 9.75 -3.10
N TRP A 224 -9.03 9.20 -4.30
CA TRP A 224 -10.02 9.24 -5.38
C TRP A 224 -10.02 7.95 -6.19
N PHE A 225 -11.11 7.74 -6.92
CA PHE A 225 -11.25 6.67 -7.89
C PHE A 225 -10.68 7.13 -9.23
N SER A 226 -9.80 6.33 -9.82
CA SER A 226 -9.32 6.48 -11.18
C SER A 226 -9.72 5.24 -11.98
N GLU A 227 -10.50 5.46 -13.04
CA GLU A 227 -10.80 4.45 -14.06
C GLU A 227 -9.72 4.45 -15.16
N LEU A 228 -8.90 5.50 -15.20
CA LEU A 228 -7.71 5.57 -16.03
C LEU A 228 -6.63 4.78 -15.33
N ALA A 229 -6.51 3.54 -15.74
CA ALA A 229 -5.21 3.16 -16.21
C ALA A 229 -5.28 3.46 -17.74
N LEU A 230 -4.49 4.40 -18.24
CA LEU A 230 -4.35 4.68 -19.68
C LEU A 230 -3.47 3.65 -20.39
#